data_AF-A0A964DC55-F1
#
_entry.id   AF-A0A964DC55-F1
#
_cell.length_a   1.000
_cell.length_b   1.000
_cell.length_c   1.000
_cell.angle_alpha   90.00
_cell.angle_beta   90.00
_cell.angle_gamma   90.00
#
_symmetry.space_group_name_H-M   'P 1'
#
loop_
_entity.id
_entity.type
_entity.pdbx_description
1 polymer ?
#
loop_
_entity_poly.entity_id
_entity_poly.type
_entity_poly.pdbx_seq_one_letter_code
_entity_poly.pdbx_strand_id
1 'polypeptide(L)'
;MTELAEKLAAKHTRREIEEMAEKLGITTVGISKLKMAEAVTEARKKAPVIEKPRVKVAKAAVRPVRSTAKSGVFALQADMANMAADMESFASDLCASAMEMQKKGIMEMQKGINAQIKENEKGAAKMESGVREMHKGIAQMQADIDKKGMEIQKGVMEMHRGIEEIQNSYKEFQNETMEYINDFYYG
;
A
#
# COMPACT_ATOMS: atom_id res chain seq x y z
N MET A 1 -2.90 -8.18 31.40
CA MET A 1 -3.07 -7.31 30.21
C MET A 1 -2.59 -8.01 28.95
N THR A 2 -1.48 -8.74 29.01
CA THR A 2 -0.94 -9.62 27.97
C THR A 2 -1.93 -10.66 27.44
N GLU A 3 -2.74 -11.27 28.31
CA GLU A 3 -3.63 -12.38 27.91
C GLU A 3 -4.72 -12.00 26.88
N LEU A 4 -5.21 -10.75 26.92
CA LEU A 4 -6.20 -10.25 25.95
C LEU A 4 -5.53 -9.86 24.61
N ALA A 5 -4.33 -9.28 24.67
CA ALA A 5 -3.54 -8.94 23.49
C ALA A 5 -3.08 -10.22 22.76
N GLU A 6 -2.70 -11.26 23.49
CA GLU A 6 -2.34 -12.57 22.96
C GLU A 6 -3.53 -13.25 22.27
N LYS A 7 -4.72 -13.22 22.88
CA LYS A 7 -5.95 -13.74 22.23
C LYS A 7 -6.31 -12.97 20.96
N LEU A 8 -6.10 -11.65 20.93
CA LEU A 8 -6.34 -10.83 19.74
C LEU A 8 -5.31 -11.15 18.64
N ALA A 9 -4.02 -11.28 19.00
CA ALA A 9 -2.94 -11.62 18.10
C ALA A 9 -3.05 -13.06 17.56
N ALA A 10 -3.64 -13.98 18.31
CA ALA A 10 -3.88 -15.35 17.88
C ALA A 10 -5.07 -15.46 16.92
N LYS A 11 -6.13 -14.68 17.12
CA LYS A 11 -7.36 -14.74 16.30
C LYS A 11 -7.30 -13.93 15.01
N HIS A 12 -6.50 -12.87 14.96
CA HIS A 12 -6.48 -11.94 13.83
C HIS A 12 -5.17 -11.99 13.06
N THR A 13 -5.25 -11.79 11.75
CA THR A 13 -4.06 -11.61 10.92
C THR A 13 -3.39 -10.27 11.25
N ARG A 14 -2.10 -10.13 10.92
CA ARG A 14 -1.37 -8.87 11.16
C ARG A 14 -2.08 -7.67 10.48
N ARG A 15 -2.56 -7.89 9.25
CA ARG A 15 -3.27 -6.88 8.45
C ARG A 15 -4.58 -6.43 9.10
N GLU A 16 -5.35 -7.35 9.68
CA GLU A 16 -6.57 -7.01 10.42
C GLU A 16 -6.28 -6.18 11.68
N ILE A 17 -5.18 -6.47 12.37
CA ILE A 17 -4.75 -5.70 13.55
C ILE A 17 -4.25 -4.31 13.13
N GLU A 18 -3.56 -4.21 11.99
CA GLU A 18 -3.15 -2.93 11.40
C GLU A 18 -4.37 -2.06 11.03
N GLU A 19 -5.40 -2.64 10.40
CA GLU A 19 -6.63 -1.94 10.08
C GLU A 19 -7.39 -1.49 11.35
N MET A 20 -7.38 -2.31 12.41
CA MET A 20 -7.95 -1.94 13.71
C MET A 20 -7.16 -0.82 14.40
N ALA A 21 -5.84 -0.80 14.27
CA ALA A 21 -4.97 0.24 14.81
C ALA A 21 -5.14 1.56 14.06
N GLU A 22 -5.25 1.52 12.72
CA GLU A 22 -5.47 2.68 11.86
C GLU A 22 -6.81 3.36 12.17
N LYS A 23 -7.88 2.58 12.37
CA LYS A 23 -9.20 3.10 12.82
C LYS A 23 -9.16 3.80 14.17
N LEU A 24 -8.16 3.50 15.01
CA LEU A 24 -7.95 4.11 16.32
C LEU A 24 -6.86 5.19 16.29
N GLY A 25 -6.31 5.53 15.11
CA GLY A 25 -5.25 6.53 14.96
C GLY A 25 -3.89 6.10 15.49
N ILE A 26 -3.64 4.79 15.66
CA ILE A 26 -2.38 4.24 16.13
C ILE A 26 -1.45 3.99 14.94
N THR A 27 -0.24 4.53 14.97
CA THR A 27 0.79 4.27 13.95
C THR A 27 1.37 2.87 14.12
N THR A 28 1.42 2.08 13.04
CA THR A 28 1.81 0.66 13.07
C THR A 28 3.19 0.36 12.47
N VAL A 29 3.85 1.38 11.89
CA VAL A 29 5.13 1.23 11.19
C VAL A 29 6.22 0.75 12.16
N GLY A 30 6.80 -0.41 11.89
CA GLY A 30 7.92 -0.97 12.66
C GLY A 30 7.55 -1.65 13.98
N ILE A 31 6.26 -1.81 14.29
CA ILE A 31 5.80 -2.40 15.55
C ILE A 31 5.50 -3.90 15.37
N SER A 32 5.83 -4.71 16.40
CA SER A 32 5.53 -6.15 16.39
C SER A 32 4.01 -6.40 16.53
N LYS A 33 3.52 -7.52 15.98
CA LYS A 33 2.09 -7.90 16.00
C LYS A 33 1.49 -7.87 17.41
N LEU A 34 2.24 -8.33 18.42
CA LEU A 34 1.83 -8.32 19.82
C LEU A 34 1.70 -6.89 20.39
N LYS A 35 2.67 -6.02 20.12
CA LYS A 35 2.62 -4.62 20.56
C LYS A 35 1.50 -3.82 19.87
N MET A 36 1.19 -4.14 18.62
CA MET A 36 0.02 -3.58 17.93
C MET A 36 -1.29 -4.04 18.57
N ALA A 37 -1.41 -5.33 18.89
CA ALA A 37 -2.58 -5.87 19.57
C ALA A 37 -2.79 -5.24 20.95
N GLU A 38 -1.71 -5.03 21.69
CA GLU A 38 -1.73 -4.37 23.00
C GLU A 38 -2.21 -2.91 22.89
N ALA A 39 -1.63 -2.13 21.98
CA ALA A 39 -2.02 -0.74 21.73
C ALA A 39 -3.50 -0.61 21.33
N VAL A 40 -4.00 -1.52 20.47
CA VAL A 40 -5.42 -1.57 20.08
C VAL A 40 -6.33 -1.85 21.28
N THR A 41 -5.95 -2.78 22.15
CA THR A 41 -6.75 -3.09 23.35
C THR A 41 -6.75 -1.96 24.37
N GLU A 42 -5.65 -1.22 24.49
CA GLU A 42 -5.55 -0.07 25.38
C GLU A 42 -6.35 1.14 24.86
N ALA A 43 -6.26 1.43 23.56
CA ALA A 43 -7.05 2.49 22.93
C ALA A 43 -8.56 2.22 22.99
N ARG A 44 -8.98 0.96 22.82
CA ARG A 44 -10.40 0.57 22.98
C ARG A 44 -10.93 0.74 24.41
N LYS A 45 -10.07 0.69 25.43
CA LYS A 45 -10.47 0.97 26.83
C LYS A 45 -10.55 2.46 27.12
N LYS A 46 -9.71 3.27 26.47
CA LYS A 46 -9.69 4.73 26.64
C LYS A 46 -10.73 5.47 25.80
N ALA A 47 -11.24 4.85 24.72
CA ALA A 47 -12.31 5.43 23.94
C ALA A 47 -13.61 5.52 24.77
N PRO A 48 -14.21 6.71 24.93
CA PRO A 48 -15.53 6.83 25.55
C PRO A 48 -16.52 6.02 24.72
N VAL A 49 -17.41 5.29 25.39
CA VAL A 49 -18.48 4.51 24.76
C VAL A 49 -19.31 5.47 23.90
N ILE A 50 -19.05 5.47 22.59
CA ILE A 50 -19.87 6.20 21.62
C ILE A 50 -21.19 5.47 21.60
N GLU A 51 -22.18 6.01 22.33
CA GLU A 51 -23.58 5.63 22.18
C GLU A 51 -23.92 5.67 20.69
N LYS A 52 -24.38 4.54 20.16
CA LYS A 52 -24.90 4.42 18.80
C LYS A 52 -25.75 5.66 18.48
N PRO A 53 -25.59 6.29 17.29
CA PRO A 53 -26.42 7.43 16.93
C PRO A 53 -27.88 6.97 16.94
N ARG A 54 -28.61 7.38 17.98
CA ARG A 54 -30.06 7.32 18.01
C ARG A 54 -30.51 8.10 16.79
N VAL A 55 -31.00 7.38 15.79
CA VAL A 55 -31.74 7.93 14.66
C VAL A 55 -32.74 8.92 15.26
N LYS A 56 -32.50 10.22 15.04
CA LYS A 56 -33.48 11.26 15.38
C LYS A 56 -34.67 11.01 14.47
N VAL A 57 -35.62 10.24 14.98
CA VAL A 57 -36.96 10.13 14.42
C VAL A 57 -37.45 11.56 14.25
N ALA A 58 -37.56 12.00 13.00
CA ALA A 58 -38.14 13.28 12.66
C ALA A 58 -39.50 13.34 13.36
N LYS A 59 -39.63 14.29 14.27
CA LYS A 59 -40.84 14.57 15.03
C LYS A 59 -41.86 15.06 14.00
N ALA A 60 -42.60 14.12 13.41
CA ALA A 60 -43.75 14.43 12.58
C ALA A 60 -44.68 15.26 13.47
N ALA A 61 -44.81 16.53 13.13
CA ALA A 61 -45.74 17.44 13.77
C ALA A 61 -47.14 16.91 13.51
N VAL A 62 -47.65 16.11 14.46
CA VAL A 62 -49.04 15.68 14.52
C VAL A 62 -49.88 16.95 14.60
N ARG A 63 -50.50 17.32 13.48
CA ARG A 63 -51.52 18.39 13.47
C ARG A 63 -52.64 17.96 14.44
N PRO A 64 -53.14 18.88 15.27
CA PRO A 64 -54.18 18.57 16.24
C PRO A 64 -55.43 18.07 15.49
N VAL A 65 -55.87 16.86 15.86
CA VAL A 65 -57.18 16.31 15.47
C VAL A 65 -58.23 17.28 15.99
N ARG A 66 -58.75 18.13 15.10
CA ARG A 66 -59.88 19.01 15.40
C ARG A 66 -61.09 18.13 15.68
N SER A 67 -61.39 17.97 16.96
CA SER A 67 -62.68 17.43 17.42
C SER A 67 -63.77 18.45 17.11
N THR A 68 -64.44 18.31 15.97
CA THR A 68 -65.73 18.97 15.76
C THR A 68 -66.78 17.91 15.46
N ALA A 69 -67.65 17.75 16.44
CA ALA A 69 -68.89 17.01 16.35
C ALA A 69 -69.71 17.44 15.13
N LYS A 70 -70.44 16.47 14.56
CA LYS A 70 -71.43 16.54 13.48
C LYS A 70 -70.87 16.61 12.05
N SER A 71 -70.52 15.45 11.49
CA SER A 71 -70.33 15.34 10.04
C SER A 71 -70.82 13.97 9.55
N GLY A 72 -71.65 13.95 8.50
CA GLY A 72 -72.19 12.72 7.92
C GLY A 72 -71.13 11.96 7.10
N VAL A 73 -71.49 10.79 6.58
CA VAL A 73 -70.62 9.91 5.76
C VAL A 73 -69.84 10.67 4.67
N PHE A 74 -70.43 11.70 4.07
CA PHE A 74 -69.78 12.53 3.04
C PHE A 74 -68.57 13.34 3.53
N ALA A 75 -68.59 13.82 4.77
CA ALA A 75 -67.46 14.58 5.31
C ALA A 75 -66.28 13.65 5.66
N LEU A 76 -66.57 12.46 6.19
CA LEU A 76 -65.55 11.42 6.36
C LEU A 76 -64.92 11.02 5.03
N GLN A 77 -65.73 10.89 3.98
CA GLN A 77 -65.23 10.59 2.63
C GLN A 77 -64.31 11.69 2.09
N ALA A 78 -64.65 12.96 2.31
CA ALA A 78 -63.81 14.09 1.93
C ALA A 78 -62.49 14.12 2.72
N ASP A 79 -62.53 13.86 4.03
CA ASP A 79 -61.33 13.80 4.87
C ASP A 79 -60.40 12.65 4.44
N MET A 80 -60.96 11.48 4.12
CA MET A 80 -60.20 10.33 3.60
C MET A 80 -59.57 10.63 2.24
N ALA A 81 -60.28 11.31 1.34
CA ALA A 81 -59.76 11.71 0.03
C ALA A 81 -58.60 12.70 0.17
N ASN A 82 -58.72 13.68 1.06
CA ASN A 82 -57.64 14.63 1.36
C ASN A 82 -56.42 13.92 1.96
N MET A 83 -56.64 12.98 2.89
CA MET A 83 -55.55 12.20 3.48
C MET A 83 -54.85 11.32 2.44
N ALA A 84 -55.60 10.71 1.51
CA ALA A 84 -55.02 9.93 0.42
C ALA A 84 -54.15 10.82 -0.49
N ALA A 85 -54.63 12.01 -0.86
CA ALA A 85 -53.86 12.98 -1.64
C ALA A 85 -52.59 13.45 -0.92
N ASP A 86 -52.67 13.73 0.39
CA ASP A 86 -51.51 14.09 1.21
C ASP A 86 -50.47 12.95 1.27
N MET A 87 -50.94 11.70 1.39
CA MET A 87 -50.07 10.52 1.39
C MET A 87 -49.39 10.29 0.04
N GLU A 88 -50.11 10.47 -1.07
CA GLU A 88 -49.55 10.38 -2.42
C GLU A 88 -48.49 11.47 -2.65
N SER A 89 -48.76 12.72 -2.25
CA SER A 89 -47.79 13.81 -2.32
C SER A 89 -46.53 13.50 -1.51
N PHE A 90 -46.70 13.03 -0.26
CA PHE A 90 -45.58 12.68 0.60
C PHE A 90 -44.74 11.52 0.03
N ALA A 91 -45.39 10.49 -0.53
CA ALA A 91 -44.70 9.37 -1.17
C ALA A 91 -43.90 9.82 -2.41
N SER A 92 -44.47 10.72 -3.21
CA SER A 92 -43.79 11.33 -4.37
C SER A 92 -42.55 12.13 -3.94
N ASP A 93 -42.69 12.99 -2.92
CA ASP A 93 -41.58 13.79 -2.40
C ASP A 93 -40.47 12.91 -1.81
N LEU A 94 -40.85 11.85 -1.08
CA LEU A 94 -39.90 10.88 -0.52
C LEU A 94 -39.13 10.15 -1.63
N CYS A 95 -39.82 9.72 -2.70
CA CYS A 95 -39.18 9.07 -3.84
C CYS A 95 -38.22 10.04 -4.57
N ALA A 96 -38.63 11.28 -4.80
CA ALA A 96 -37.79 12.30 -5.44
C ALA A 96 -36.54 12.59 -4.60
N SER A 97 -36.70 12.75 -3.29
CA SER A 97 -35.59 12.98 -2.35
C SER A 97 -34.63 11.78 -2.32
N ALA A 98 -35.16 10.55 -2.27
CA ALA A 98 -34.35 9.33 -2.28
C ALA A 98 -33.54 9.20 -3.59
N MET A 99 -34.14 9.48 -4.75
CA MET A 99 -33.46 9.48 -6.04
C MET A 99 -32.36 10.54 -6.11
N GLU A 100 -32.61 11.75 -5.58
CA GLU A 100 -31.61 12.82 -5.56
C GLU A 100 -30.41 12.46 -4.67
N MET A 101 -30.66 11.90 -3.48
CA MET A 101 -29.61 11.41 -2.58
C MET A 101 -28.80 10.30 -3.23
N GLN A 102 -29.46 9.33 -3.87
CA GLN A 102 -28.78 8.26 -4.59
C GLN A 102 -27.92 8.81 -5.74
N LYS A 103 -28.44 9.76 -6.52
CA LYS A 103 -27.70 10.41 -7.60
C LYS A 103 -26.46 11.14 -7.07
N LYS A 104 -26.58 11.89 -5.98
CA LYS A 104 -25.44 12.57 -5.34
C LYS A 104 -24.40 11.57 -4.86
N GLY A 105 -24.81 10.51 -4.17
CA GLY A 105 -23.91 9.45 -3.71
C GLY A 105 -23.16 8.78 -4.85
N ILE A 106 -23.84 8.46 -5.97
CA ILE A 106 -23.19 7.90 -7.16
C ILE A 106 -22.18 8.87 -7.76
N MET A 107 -22.51 10.16 -7.88
CA MET A 107 -21.58 11.17 -8.41
C MET A 107 -20.34 11.35 -7.53
N GLU A 108 -20.49 11.35 -6.20
CA GLU A 108 -19.37 11.44 -5.27
C GLU A 108 -18.48 10.21 -5.33
N MET A 109 -19.08 9.01 -5.36
CA MET A 109 -18.36 7.76 -5.54
C MET A 109 -17.58 7.76 -6.86
N GLN A 110 -18.20 8.19 -7.96
CA GLN A 110 -17.55 8.28 -9.26
C GLN A 110 -16.38 9.27 -9.26
N LYS A 111 -16.52 10.42 -8.59
CA LYS A 111 -15.41 11.37 -8.38
C LYS A 111 -14.27 10.73 -7.61
N GLY A 112 -14.57 9.99 -6.54
CA GLY A 112 -13.58 9.27 -5.73
C GLY A 112 -12.82 8.23 -6.55
N ILE A 113 -13.54 7.40 -7.31
CA ILE A 113 -12.95 6.40 -8.21
C ILE A 113 -12.03 7.07 -9.23
N ASN A 114 -12.48 8.14 -9.88
CA ASN A 114 -11.66 8.86 -10.87
C ASN A 114 -10.41 9.49 -10.26
N ALA A 115 -10.48 10.01 -9.03
CA ALA A 115 -9.32 10.54 -8.32
C ALA A 115 -8.31 9.43 -8.02
N GLN A 116 -8.79 8.28 -7.53
CA GLN A 116 -7.95 7.13 -7.22
C GLN A 116 -7.30 6.53 -8.47
N ILE A 117 -8.02 6.47 -9.61
CA ILE A 117 -7.45 6.04 -10.89
C ILE A 117 -6.26 6.93 -11.28
N LYS A 118 -6.43 8.27 -11.23
CA LYS A 118 -5.35 9.21 -11.55
C LYS A 118 -4.16 9.10 -10.62
N GLU A 119 -4.40 8.84 -9.33
CA GLU A 119 -3.33 8.62 -8.37
C GLU A 119 -2.56 7.32 -8.66
N ASN A 120 -3.28 6.24 -8.95
CA ASN A 120 -2.69 4.96 -9.35
C ASN A 120 -1.88 5.08 -10.65
N GLU A 121 -2.38 5.82 -11.64
CA GLU A 121 -1.64 6.09 -12.89
C GLU A 121 -0.32 6.81 -12.61
N LYS A 122 -0.32 7.82 -11.74
CA LYS A 122 0.91 8.51 -11.31
C LYS A 122 1.86 7.58 -10.56
N GLY A 123 1.33 6.72 -9.70
CA GLY A 123 2.10 5.70 -8.98
C GLY A 123 2.78 4.74 -9.93
N ALA A 124 2.02 4.19 -10.89
CA ALA A 124 2.53 3.29 -11.92
C ALA A 124 3.61 3.95 -12.78
N ALA A 125 3.41 5.19 -13.22
CA ALA A 125 4.41 5.93 -14.00
C ALA A 125 5.73 6.15 -13.23
N LYS A 126 5.66 6.46 -11.93
CA LYS A 126 6.86 6.57 -11.07
C LYS A 126 7.58 5.24 -10.92
N MET A 127 6.84 4.16 -10.68
CA MET A 127 7.41 2.81 -10.59
C MET A 127 8.10 2.42 -11.89
N GLU A 128 7.47 2.68 -13.04
CA GLU A 128 8.05 2.40 -14.35
C GLU A 128 9.35 3.17 -14.58
N SER A 129 9.38 4.46 -14.23
CA SER A 129 10.60 5.27 -14.28
C SER A 129 11.71 4.69 -13.41
N GLY A 130 11.40 4.29 -12.17
CA GLY A 130 12.36 3.66 -11.26
C GLY A 130 12.91 2.34 -11.82
N VAL A 131 12.06 1.49 -12.41
CA VAL A 131 12.50 0.26 -13.07
C VAL A 131 13.44 0.55 -14.25
N ARG A 132 13.14 1.56 -15.07
CA ARG A 132 14.02 1.97 -16.17
C ARG A 132 15.38 2.45 -15.68
N GLU A 133 15.43 3.22 -14.60
CA GLU A 133 16.69 3.67 -13.99
C GLU A 133 17.50 2.50 -13.44
N MET A 134 16.85 1.56 -12.76
CA MET A 134 17.50 0.34 -12.29
C MET A 134 18.10 -0.46 -13.45
N HIS A 135 17.37 -0.67 -14.55
CA HIS A 135 17.89 -1.36 -15.73
C HIS A 135 19.12 -0.65 -16.33
N LYS A 136 19.11 0.69 -16.39
CA LYS A 136 20.28 1.46 -16.84
C LYS A 136 21.47 1.25 -15.91
N GLY A 137 21.26 1.29 -14.59
CA GLY A 137 22.31 1.04 -13.61
C GLY A 137 22.92 -0.35 -13.74
N ILE A 138 22.09 -1.38 -13.90
CA ILE A 138 22.54 -2.77 -14.11
C ILE A 138 23.36 -2.88 -15.40
N ALA A 139 22.89 -2.30 -16.51
CA ALA A 139 23.61 -2.32 -17.78
C ALA A 139 24.98 -1.63 -17.69
N GLN A 140 25.06 -0.51 -16.98
CA GLN A 140 26.32 0.20 -16.75
C GLN A 140 27.29 -0.62 -15.89
N MET A 141 26.81 -1.21 -14.79
CA MET A 141 27.62 -2.08 -13.95
C MET A 141 28.16 -3.28 -14.72
N GLN A 142 27.34 -3.90 -15.58
CA GLN A 142 27.78 -5.01 -16.42
C GLN A 142 28.91 -4.58 -17.36
N ALA A 143 28.77 -3.42 -18.03
CA ALA A 143 29.80 -2.90 -18.91
C ALA A 143 31.11 -2.59 -18.16
N ASP A 144 31.02 -2.08 -16.94
CA ASP A 144 32.19 -1.81 -16.10
C ASP A 144 32.89 -3.10 -15.65
N ILE A 145 32.12 -4.13 -15.28
CA ILE A 145 32.63 -5.46 -14.95
C ILE A 145 33.35 -6.07 -16.15
N ASP A 146 32.74 -6.03 -17.33
CA ASP A 146 33.33 -6.59 -18.55
C ASP A 146 34.64 -5.87 -18.92
N LYS A 147 34.65 -4.53 -18.82
CA LYS A 147 35.85 -3.72 -19.03
C LYS A 147 36.96 -4.09 -18.05
N LYS A 148 36.64 -4.17 -16.75
CA LYS A 148 37.61 -4.55 -15.72
C LYS A 148 38.10 -5.98 -15.89
N GLY A 149 37.24 -6.90 -16.30
CA GLY A 149 37.61 -8.27 -16.64
C GLY A 149 38.66 -8.33 -17.76
N MET A 150 38.47 -7.55 -18.83
CA MET A 150 39.45 -7.45 -19.92
C MET A 150 40.78 -6.84 -19.47
N GLU A 151 40.75 -5.79 -18.64
CA GLU A 151 41.96 -5.18 -18.07
C GLU A 151 42.75 -6.19 -17.23
N ILE A 152 42.07 -6.97 -16.38
CA ILE A 152 42.68 -8.03 -15.58
C ILE A 152 43.28 -9.11 -16.47
N GLN A 153 42.54 -9.59 -17.47
CA GLN A 153 43.03 -10.60 -18.41
C GLN A 153 44.30 -10.13 -19.14
N LYS A 154 44.33 -8.87 -19.57
CA LYS A 154 45.52 -8.27 -20.17
C LYS A 154 46.70 -8.25 -19.21
N GLY A 155 46.50 -7.82 -17.97
CA GLY A 155 47.54 -7.83 -16.94
C GLY A 155 48.10 -9.24 -16.68
N VAL A 156 47.24 -10.26 -16.65
CA VAL A 156 47.66 -11.67 -16.50
C VAL A 156 48.51 -12.15 -17.67
N MET A 157 48.17 -11.78 -18.91
CA MET A 157 48.98 -12.11 -20.09
C MET A 157 50.35 -11.43 -20.06
N GLU A 158 50.41 -10.16 -19.66
CA GLU A 158 51.67 -9.43 -19.52
C GLU A 158 52.56 -10.05 -18.43
N MET A 159 51.97 -10.45 -17.30
CA MET A 159 52.70 -11.19 -16.25
C MET A 159 53.23 -12.53 -16.74
N HIS A 160 52.42 -13.32 -17.47
CA HIS A 160 52.86 -14.58 -18.05
C HIS A 160 54.08 -14.39 -18.97
N ARG A 161 54.02 -13.40 -19.86
CA ARG A 161 55.14 -13.05 -20.74
C ARG A 161 56.40 -12.69 -19.94
N GLY A 162 56.25 -11.88 -18.88
CA GLY A 162 57.38 -11.53 -18.01
C GLY A 162 57.99 -12.74 -17.30
N ILE A 163 57.18 -13.72 -16.88
CA ILE A 163 57.67 -14.97 -16.29
C ILE A 163 58.45 -15.79 -17.32
N GLU A 164 57.96 -15.91 -18.55
CA GLU A 164 58.66 -16.61 -19.64
C GLU A 164 60.01 -15.96 -19.96
N GLU A 165 60.05 -14.63 -20.02
CA GLU A 165 61.29 -13.86 -20.22
C GLU A 165 62.32 -14.15 -19.10
N ILE A 166 61.90 -14.09 -17.83
CA ILE A 166 62.76 -14.42 -16.68
C ILE A 166 63.26 -15.86 -16.72
N GLN A 167 62.39 -16.81 -17.07
CA GLN A 167 62.78 -18.23 -17.18
C GLN A 167 63.83 -18.44 -18.27
N ASN A 168 63.72 -17.74 -19.40
CA ASN A 168 64.68 -17.85 -20.48
C ASN A 168 66.03 -17.23 -20.08
N SER A 169 66.04 -16.02 -19.51
CA SER A 169 67.28 -15.41 -19.00
C SER A 169 67.95 -16.26 -17.92
N TYR A 170 67.18 -16.92 -17.06
CA TYR A 170 67.74 -17.83 -16.07
C TYR A 170 68.42 -19.05 -16.70
N LYS A 171 67.82 -19.64 -17.75
CA LYS A 171 68.44 -20.74 -18.50
C LYS A 171 69.71 -20.31 -19.21
N GLU A 172 69.71 -19.12 -19.83
CA GLU A 172 70.91 -18.54 -20.47
C GLU A 172 72.04 -18.38 -19.45
N PHE A 173 71.75 -17.77 -18.30
CA PHE A 173 72.72 -17.63 -17.21
C PHE A 173 73.26 -18.97 -16.71
N GLN A 174 72.42 -20.00 -16.58
CA GLN A 174 72.86 -21.35 -16.22
C GLN A 174 73.81 -21.94 -17.27
N ASN A 175 73.50 -21.79 -18.55
CA ASN A 175 74.34 -22.28 -19.65
C ASN A 175 75.70 -21.57 -19.65
N GLU A 176 75.73 -20.24 -19.57
CA GLU A 176 76.98 -19.46 -19.50
C GLU A 176 77.83 -19.86 -18.29
N THR A 177 77.20 -20.08 -17.13
CA THR A 177 77.89 -20.55 -15.92
C THR A 177 78.51 -21.93 -16.14
N MET A 178 77.80 -22.84 -16.80
CA MET A 178 78.31 -24.18 -17.11
C MET A 178 79.46 -24.15 -18.14
N GLU A 179 79.36 -23.31 -19.17
CA GLU A 179 80.44 -23.07 -20.13
C GLU A 179 81.69 -22.54 -19.43
N TYR A 180 81.54 -21.51 -18.59
CA TYR A 180 82.64 -20.97 -17.79
C TYR A 180 83.31 -22.01 -16.90
N ILE A 181 82.53 -22.84 -16.21
CA ILE A 181 83.06 -23.93 -15.38
C ILE A 181 83.83 -24.93 -16.25
N ASN A 182 83.30 -25.31 -17.40
CA ASN A 182 83.98 -26.26 -18.30
C ASN A 182 85.32 -25.70 -18.80
N ASP A 183 85.35 -24.44 -19.25
CA ASP A 183 86.57 -23.77 -19.71
C ASP A 183 87.62 -23.68 -18.58
N PHE A 184 87.19 -23.40 -17.35
CA PHE A 184 88.10 -23.27 -16.21
C PHE A 184 88.76 -24.60 -15.79
N TYR A 185 88.01 -25.71 -15.82
CA TYR A 185 88.51 -27.01 -15.34
C TYR A 185 89.08 -27.92 -16.44
N TYR A 186 88.63 -27.78 -17.69
CA TYR A 186 88.98 -28.70 -18.78
C TYR A 186 89.58 -28.01 -20.02
N GLY A 187 89.65 -26.68 -20.05
CA GLY A 187 90.25 -25.88 -21.13
C GLY A 187 91.78 -25.78 -21.06
#